data_AF-A0AAU8HQ89-F1
#
_entry.id   AF-A0AAU8HQ89-F1
#
_cell.length_a   1.000
_cell.length_b   1.000
_cell.length_c   1.000
_cell.angle_alpha   90.00
_cell.angle_beta   90.00
_cell.angle_gamma   90.00
#
_symmetry.space_group_name_H-M   'P 1'
#
loop_
_entity.id
_entity.type
_entity.pdbx_description
1 polymer ?
#
loop_
_entity_poly.entity_id
_entity_poly.type
_entity_poly.pdbx_seq_one_letter_code
_entity_poly.pdbx_strand_id
1 'polypeptide(L)'
;MRGIETLFRKTWPYWIAGIILALINIALMAYISSPWRVTSVFLYWGTWMLDRIGIHGVADSYVRVYGNSLDINEAVVIVYLTIVNIGVVLGAVLSTLVSSDFKFKKIKNKKQLLYGIAGGVMMGYGARIALGCNIGAYFSAIPSFSLHGWVFGLFMFVGTWIGCKLLYKNMI
;
A
#
# COMPACT_ATOMS: atom_id res chain seq x y z
N MET A 1 -10.15 28.77 -18.25
CA MET A 1 -10.46 28.49 -16.83
C MET A 1 -11.19 27.16 -16.60
N ARG A 2 -12.01 26.64 -17.53
CA ARG A 2 -12.65 25.30 -17.42
C ARG A 2 -11.67 24.12 -17.27
N GLY A 3 -10.46 24.21 -17.83
CA GLY A 3 -9.47 23.13 -17.82
C GLY A 3 -8.93 22.77 -16.43
N ILE A 4 -8.65 23.77 -15.58
CA ILE A 4 -8.11 23.59 -14.22
C ILE A 4 -9.16 22.96 -13.30
N GLU A 5 -10.43 23.36 -13.42
CA GLU A 5 -11.53 22.77 -12.65
C GLU A 5 -11.78 21.31 -13.03
N THR A 6 -11.71 20.95 -14.32
CA THR A 6 -11.79 19.53 -14.73
C THR A 6 -10.58 18.72 -14.29
N LEU A 7 -9.39 19.34 -14.21
CA LEU A 7 -8.16 18.65 -13.81
C LEU A 7 -8.15 18.32 -12.31
N PHE A 8 -8.63 19.23 -11.46
CA PHE A 8 -8.50 19.10 -10.01
C PHE A 8 -9.80 18.79 -9.27
N ARG A 9 -10.97 19.06 -9.87
CA ARG A 9 -12.26 18.98 -9.17
C ARG A 9 -13.16 17.84 -9.66
N LYS A 10 -12.89 17.27 -10.84
CA LYS A 10 -13.58 16.07 -11.33
C LYS A 10 -12.76 14.81 -11.05
N THR A 11 -13.46 13.73 -10.68
CA THR A 11 -12.86 12.40 -10.59
C THR A 11 -12.35 11.97 -11.97
N TRP A 12 -11.07 11.68 -12.06
CA TRP A 12 -10.47 11.18 -13.30
C TRP A 12 -11.01 9.79 -13.62
N PRO A 13 -11.19 9.46 -14.91
CA PRO A 13 -11.60 8.12 -15.29
C PRO A 13 -10.51 7.09 -14.93
N TYR A 14 -10.94 5.90 -14.50
CA TYR A 14 -10.07 4.88 -13.90
C TYR A 14 -8.90 4.43 -14.79
N TRP A 15 -9.08 4.46 -16.11
CA TRP A 15 -8.05 4.08 -17.07
C TRP A 15 -6.85 5.05 -17.05
N ILE A 16 -7.07 6.36 -16.84
CA ILE A 16 -5.96 7.33 -16.76
C ILE A 16 -5.15 7.07 -15.49
N ALA A 17 -5.82 6.83 -14.36
CA ALA A 17 -5.14 6.48 -13.11
C ALA A 17 -4.31 5.20 -13.27
N GLY A 18 -4.84 4.19 -13.95
CA GLY A 18 -4.12 2.95 -14.27
C GLY A 18 -2.88 3.17 -15.13
N ILE A 19 -2.98 3.97 -16.19
CA ILE A 19 -1.84 4.30 -17.07
C ILE A 19 -0.76 5.07 -16.31
N ILE A 20 -1.14 6.07 -15.52
CA ILE A 20 -0.18 6.86 -14.73
C ILE A 20 0.52 5.96 -13.71
N LEU A 21 -0.23 5.11 -13.01
CA LEU A 21 0.34 4.17 -12.06
C LEU A 21 1.30 3.19 -12.76
N ALA A 22 0.97 2.73 -13.96
CA ALA A 22 1.84 1.87 -14.77
C ALA A 22 3.15 2.59 -15.14
N LEU A 23 3.07 3.81 -15.66
CA LEU A 23 4.23 4.60 -16.03
C LEU A 23 5.14 4.89 -14.83
N ILE A 24 4.57 5.23 -13.68
CA ILE A 24 5.35 5.45 -12.46
C ILE A 24 6.01 4.13 -12.03
N ASN A 25 5.29 3.02 -12.03
CA ASN A 25 5.88 1.72 -11.66
C ASN A 25 7.04 1.33 -12.59
N ILE A 26 6.89 1.54 -13.91
CA ILE A 26 7.96 1.31 -14.88
C ILE A 26 9.15 2.23 -14.61
N ALA A 27 8.92 3.52 -14.33
CA ALA A 27 9.99 4.46 -14.01
C ALA A 27 10.75 4.07 -12.72
N LEU A 28 10.03 3.64 -11.69
CA LEU A 28 10.63 3.14 -10.44
C LEU A 28 11.44 1.87 -10.69
N MET A 29 10.92 0.94 -11.48
CA MET A 29 11.62 -0.29 -11.83
C MET A 29 12.87 -0.02 -12.68
N ALA A 30 12.82 0.96 -13.59
CA ALA A 30 13.96 1.36 -14.40
C ALA A 30 15.07 2.04 -13.58
N TYR A 31 14.71 2.88 -12.60
CA TYR A 31 15.69 3.63 -11.80
C TYR A 31 16.27 2.81 -10.62
N ILE A 32 15.45 1.94 -10.01
CA ILE A 32 15.77 1.32 -8.71
C ILE A 32 15.88 -0.19 -8.83
N SER A 33 15.59 -0.75 -10.01
CA SER A 33 15.58 -2.20 -10.29
C SER A 33 14.65 -3.00 -9.35
N SER A 34 13.71 -2.30 -8.70
CA SER A 34 12.79 -2.87 -7.72
C SER A 34 11.36 -2.39 -8.01
N PRO A 35 10.36 -3.29 -7.97
CA PRO A 35 8.97 -2.91 -8.19
C PRO A 35 8.45 -2.02 -7.06
N TRP A 36 7.37 -1.28 -7.31
CA TRP A 36 6.72 -0.48 -6.27
C TRP A 36 6.22 -1.38 -5.13
N ARG A 37 6.75 -1.16 -3.92
CA ARG A 37 6.35 -1.85 -2.68
C ARG A 37 6.00 -0.86 -1.57
N VAL A 38 4.90 -1.12 -0.88
CA VAL A 38 4.42 -0.31 0.26
C VAL A 38 4.54 -1.10 1.57
N THR A 39 4.28 -2.40 1.53
CA THR A 39 4.22 -3.24 2.74
C THR A 39 5.57 -3.47 3.41
N SER A 40 6.67 -3.50 2.66
CA SER A 40 8.00 -3.71 3.25
C SER A 40 8.41 -2.56 4.18
N VAL A 41 7.97 -1.33 3.91
CA VAL A 41 8.35 -0.13 4.70
C VAL A 41 7.79 -0.20 6.11
N PHE A 42 6.55 -0.64 6.23
CA PHE A 42 5.90 -0.84 7.53
C PHE A 42 6.61 -1.91 8.36
N LEU A 43 7.33 -2.85 7.74
CA LEU A 43 8.18 -3.79 8.46
C LEU A 43 9.34 -3.03 9.12
N TYR A 44 10.08 -2.25 8.33
CA TYR A 44 11.25 -1.51 8.80
C TYR A 44 10.89 -0.47 9.87
N TRP A 45 9.77 0.24 9.70
CA TRP A 45 9.29 1.15 10.74
C TRP A 45 8.86 0.40 11.99
N GLY A 46 8.17 -0.74 11.84
CA GLY A 46 7.77 -1.58 12.97
C GLY A 46 8.97 -2.13 13.74
N THR A 47 9.99 -2.64 13.05
CA THR A 47 11.20 -3.19 13.65
C THR A 47 12.03 -2.09 14.32
N TRP A 48 12.12 -0.91 13.69
CA TRP A 48 12.75 0.28 14.29
C TRP A 48 12.05 0.73 15.57
N MET A 49 10.71 0.71 15.61
CA MET A 49 9.95 1.03 16.82
C MET A 49 10.15 -0.03 17.91
N LEU A 50 10.18 -1.32 17.55
CA LEU A 50 10.39 -2.41 18.51
C LEU A 50 11.80 -2.38 19.12
N ASP A 51 12.81 -2.05 18.31
CA ASP A 51 14.18 -1.88 18.75
C ASP A 51 14.31 -0.73 19.77
N ARG A 52 13.59 0.37 19.57
CA ARG A 52 13.52 1.49 20.53
C ARG A 52 12.85 1.14 21.86
N ILE A 53 12.00 0.12 21.88
CA ILE A 53 11.30 -0.36 23.09
C ILE A 53 12.14 -1.45 23.81
N GLY A 54 13.31 -1.80 23.28
CA GLY A 54 14.25 -2.74 23.91
C GLY A 54 14.01 -4.21 23.56
N ILE A 55 13.18 -4.50 22.56
CA ILE A 55 12.92 -5.86 22.07
C ILE A 55 13.95 -6.18 20.97
N HIS A 56 15.17 -6.52 21.39
CA HIS A 56 16.25 -6.87 20.47
C HIS A 56 16.18 -8.36 20.07
N GLY A 57 16.42 -8.68 18.79
CA GLY A 57 16.54 -10.06 18.27
C GLY A 57 15.32 -10.61 17.50
N VAL A 58 14.09 -10.33 17.95
CA VAL A 58 12.87 -10.71 17.18
C VAL A 58 12.72 -9.83 15.94
N ALA A 59 13.02 -8.53 16.08
CA ALA A 59 13.01 -7.58 14.99
C ALA A 59 13.96 -8.00 13.85
N ASP A 60 15.21 -8.33 14.19
CA ASP A 60 16.23 -8.71 13.21
C ASP A 60 15.91 -10.03 12.51
N SER A 61 15.40 -11.01 13.24
CA SER A 61 14.97 -12.30 12.67
C SER A 61 13.81 -12.11 11.69
N TYR A 62 12.87 -11.24 12.02
CA TYR A 62 11.71 -10.95 11.18
C TYR A 62 12.09 -10.16 9.91
N VAL A 63 13.05 -9.24 10.01
CA VAL A 63 13.63 -8.53 8.84
C VAL A 63 14.36 -9.50 7.92
N ARG A 64 15.14 -10.44 8.47
CA ARG A 64 15.87 -11.43 7.65
C ARG A 64 14.93 -12.33 6.83
N VAL A 65 13.80 -12.73 7.40
CA VAL A 65 12.82 -13.60 6.72
C VAL A 65 11.98 -12.85 5.69
N TYR A 66 11.52 -11.63 6.00
CA TYR A 66 10.52 -10.92 5.17
C TYR A 66 11.04 -9.65 4.47
N GLY A 67 12.21 -9.14 4.84
CA GLY A 67 12.83 -7.94 4.27
C GLY A 67 13.41 -8.13 2.87
N ASN A 68 13.66 -9.39 2.47
CA ASN A 68 14.38 -9.82 1.28
C ASN A 68 15.84 -9.34 1.21
N SER A 69 16.70 -10.34 1.05
CA SER A 69 18.05 -10.34 0.48
C SER A 69 18.17 -9.51 -0.80
N LEU A 70 18.42 -8.21 -0.66
CA LEU A 70 18.84 -7.34 -1.76
C LEU A 70 20.21 -6.77 -1.41
N ASP A 71 21.22 -7.26 -2.14
CA ASP A 71 22.66 -6.96 -2.07
C ASP A 71 23.04 -5.51 -2.45
N ILE A 72 22.15 -4.55 -2.22
CA ILE A 72 22.37 -3.14 -2.54
C ILE A 72 22.07 -2.34 -1.27
N ASN A 73 23.12 -1.81 -0.63
CA ASN A 73 23.11 -0.95 0.56
C ASN A 73 21.71 -0.86 1.22
N GLU A 74 21.39 -1.77 2.14
CA GLU A 74 20.04 -1.90 2.73
C GLU A 74 19.43 -0.54 3.13
N ALA A 75 20.26 0.39 3.59
CA ALA A 75 19.91 1.77 3.89
C ALA A 75 19.27 2.52 2.71
N VAL A 76 19.81 2.40 1.48
CA VAL A 76 19.31 3.10 0.29
C VAL A 76 17.92 2.58 -0.11
N VAL A 77 17.70 1.27 -0.05
CA VAL A 77 16.41 0.67 -0.37
C VAL A 77 15.35 1.07 0.66
N ILE A 78 15.70 1.05 1.95
CA ILE A 78 14.81 1.50 3.04
C ILE A 78 14.46 2.99 2.91
N VAL A 79 15.45 3.83 2.58
CA VAL A 79 15.28 5.27 2.39
C VAL A 79 14.36 5.55 1.20
N TYR A 80 14.59 4.90 0.05
CA TYR A 80 13.73 5.04 -1.12
C TYR A 80 12.27 4.65 -0.80
N LEU A 81 12.09 3.45 -0.23
CA LEU A 81 10.79 2.91 0.14
C LEU A 81 10.05 3.88 1.07
N THR A 82 10.75 4.42 2.07
CA THR A 82 10.24 5.43 3.00
C THR A 82 9.81 6.70 2.26
N ILE A 83 10.66 7.22 1.35
CA ILE A 83 10.37 8.44 0.58
C ILE A 83 9.14 8.26 -0.31
N VAL A 84 8.99 7.13 -1.00
CA VAL A 84 7.81 6.88 -1.85
C VAL A 84 6.54 6.84 -1.01
N ASN A 85 6.56 6.20 0.15
CA ASN A 85 5.37 6.11 1.01
C ASN A 85 4.99 7.47 1.59
N ILE A 86 5.97 8.25 2.05
CA ILE A 86 5.74 9.64 2.47
C ILE A 86 5.21 10.47 1.29
N GLY A 87 5.77 10.30 0.10
CA GLY A 87 5.32 10.96 -1.12
C GLY A 87 3.88 10.64 -1.48
N VAL A 88 3.44 9.39 -1.32
CA VAL A 88 2.03 8.99 -1.52
C VAL A 88 1.11 9.69 -0.50
N VAL A 89 1.49 9.71 0.78
CA VAL A 89 0.69 10.35 1.83
C VAL A 89 0.60 11.85 1.60
N LEU A 90 1.72 12.52 1.36
CA LEU A 90 1.76 13.97 1.09
C LEU A 90 1.04 14.31 -0.21
N GLY A 91 1.23 13.52 -1.26
CA GLY A 91 0.54 13.69 -2.55
C GLY A 91 -0.97 13.54 -2.41
N ALA A 92 -1.45 12.56 -1.63
CA ALA A 92 -2.87 12.40 -1.35
C ALA A 92 -3.43 13.61 -0.57
N VAL A 93 -2.72 14.10 0.45
CA VAL A 93 -3.14 15.29 1.21
C VAL A 93 -3.19 16.52 0.31
N LEU A 94 -2.11 16.80 -0.45
CA LEU A 94 -2.05 17.91 -1.40
C LEU A 94 -3.18 17.82 -2.44
N SER A 95 -3.42 16.64 -3.01
CA SER A 95 -4.50 16.43 -3.97
C SER A 95 -5.86 16.76 -3.36
N THR A 96 -6.15 16.28 -2.14
CA THR A 96 -7.45 16.59 -1.48
C THR A 96 -7.62 18.07 -1.12
N LEU A 97 -6.53 18.77 -0.78
CA LEU A 97 -6.54 20.21 -0.51
C LEU A 97 -6.82 21.00 -1.79
N VAL A 98 -6.16 20.66 -2.89
CA VAL A 98 -6.37 21.34 -4.19
C VAL A 98 -7.78 21.05 -4.73
N SER A 99 -8.32 19.85 -4.53
CA SER A 99 -9.71 19.52 -4.87
C SER A 99 -10.74 20.19 -3.95
N SER A 100 -10.32 20.83 -2.85
CA SER A 100 -11.19 21.38 -1.80
C SER A 100 -12.14 20.34 -1.17
N ASP A 101 -11.77 19.06 -1.21
CA ASP A 101 -12.56 17.93 -0.71
C ASP A 101 -12.07 17.42 0.66
N PHE A 102 -11.11 18.12 1.26
CA PHE A 102 -10.59 17.77 2.56
C PHE A 102 -11.67 17.91 3.65
N LYS A 103 -12.08 16.78 4.25
CA LYS A 103 -13.10 16.72 5.29
C LYS A 103 -12.63 15.82 6.44
N PHE A 104 -12.50 16.40 7.63
CA PHE A 104 -12.30 15.63 8.86
C PHE A 104 -13.57 14.84 9.21
N LYS A 105 -13.56 13.54 8.91
CA LYS A 105 -14.63 12.62 9.32
C LYS A 105 -14.33 12.07 10.71
N LYS A 106 -15.17 12.42 11.70
CA LYS A 106 -15.16 11.76 13.01
C LYS A 106 -15.68 10.33 12.87
N ILE A 107 -15.09 9.41 13.63
CA ILE A 107 -15.55 8.02 13.72
C ILE A 107 -16.93 8.04 14.38
N LYS A 108 -17.96 7.66 13.62
CA LYS A 108 -19.36 7.73 14.09
C LYS A 108 -19.74 6.57 15.02
N ASN A 109 -19.10 5.41 14.87
CA ASN A 109 -19.50 4.18 15.57
C ASN A 109 -18.28 3.38 16.06
N LYS A 110 -18.33 2.88 17.30
CA LYS A 110 -17.29 2.00 17.87
C LYS A 110 -17.13 0.71 17.04
N LYS A 111 -18.22 0.22 16.42
CA LYS A 111 -18.16 -0.93 15.50
C LYS A 111 -17.26 -0.64 14.29
N GLN A 112 -17.33 0.56 13.72
CA GLN A 112 -16.50 0.94 12.58
C GLN A 112 -15.01 0.97 12.95
N LEU A 113 -14.67 1.43 14.17
CA LEU A 113 -13.31 1.37 14.67
C LEU A 113 -12.82 -0.08 14.81
N LEU A 114 -13.66 -0.96 15.40
CA LEU A 114 -13.31 -2.37 15.57
C LEU A 114 -13.08 -3.07 14.23
N TYR A 115 -13.97 -2.89 13.25
CA TYR A 115 -13.80 -3.45 11.91
C TYR A 115 -12.59 -2.86 11.17
N GLY A 116 -12.29 -1.58 11.37
CA GLY A 116 -11.08 -0.94 10.81
C GLY A 116 -9.79 -1.55 11.37
N ILE A 117 -9.72 -1.75 12.70
CA ILE A 117 -8.56 -2.39 13.35
C ILE A 117 -8.44 -3.85 12.90
N ALA A 118 -9.54 -4.62 12.95
CA ALA A 118 -9.54 -6.02 12.54
C ALA A 118 -9.14 -6.18 11.06
N GLY A 119 -9.65 -5.32 10.18
CA GLY A 119 -9.27 -5.27 8.78
C GLY A 119 -7.79 -4.94 8.58
N GLY A 120 -7.26 -3.96 9.31
CA GLY A 120 -5.84 -3.61 9.27
C GLY A 120 -4.92 -4.76 9.68
N VAL A 121 -5.27 -5.48 10.75
CA VAL A 121 -4.52 -6.67 11.21
C VAL A 121 -4.54 -7.77 10.15
N MET A 122 -5.72 -8.05 9.56
CA MET A 122 -5.86 -9.03 8.49
C MET A 122 -5.06 -8.63 7.23
N MET A 123 -5.08 -7.36 6.84
CA MET A 123 -4.30 -6.85 5.71
C MET A 123 -2.80 -6.99 5.95
N GLY A 124 -2.32 -6.66 7.16
CA GLY A 124 -0.92 -6.80 7.53
C GLY A 124 -0.45 -8.26 7.52
N TYR A 125 -1.25 -9.16 8.11
CA TYR A 125 -0.97 -10.60 8.12
C TYR A 125 -0.98 -11.20 6.72
N GLY A 126 -2.02 -10.92 5.92
CA GLY A 126 -2.14 -11.40 4.56
C GLY A 126 -1.01 -10.91 3.65
N ALA A 127 -0.60 -9.64 3.80
CA ALA A 127 0.51 -9.07 3.03
C ALA A 127 1.85 -9.79 3.28
N ARG A 128 2.06 -10.37 4.47
CA ARG A 128 3.29 -11.12 4.79
C ARG A 128 3.26 -12.52 4.22
N ILE A 129 2.12 -13.21 4.32
CA ILE A 129 1.96 -14.53 3.72
C ILE A 129 2.07 -14.45 2.19
N ALA A 130 1.45 -13.42 1.60
CA ALA A 130 1.50 -13.19 0.16
C ALA A 130 2.81 -12.53 -0.33
N LEU A 131 3.72 -12.15 0.58
CA LEU A 131 4.97 -11.44 0.29
C LEU A 131 4.80 -10.15 -0.54
N GLY A 132 3.65 -9.50 -0.47
CA GLY A 132 3.38 -8.27 -1.21
C GLY A 132 2.03 -7.62 -0.92
N CYS A 133 1.76 -6.54 -1.67
CA CYS A 133 0.52 -5.78 -1.62
C CYS A 133 -0.14 -5.75 -3.00
N ASN A 134 -1.31 -5.13 -3.11
CA ASN A 134 -2.03 -5.01 -4.39
C ASN A 134 -1.17 -4.35 -5.51
N ILE A 135 -0.28 -3.42 -5.17
CA ILE A 135 0.61 -2.81 -6.17
C ILE A 135 1.77 -3.76 -6.51
N GLY A 136 2.43 -4.34 -5.50
CA GLY A 136 3.60 -5.20 -5.73
C GLY A 136 3.28 -6.61 -6.22
N ALA A 137 2.36 -7.31 -5.55
CA ALA A 137 2.02 -8.71 -5.81
C ALA A 137 0.99 -8.90 -6.93
N TYR A 138 0.12 -7.93 -7.19
CA TYR A 138 -0.86 -8.02 -8.29
C TYR A 138 -0.40 -7.19 -9.49
N PHE A 139 -0.30 -5.86 -9.33
CA PHE A 139 -0.07 -4.95 -10.45
C PHE A 139 1.32 -5.12 -11.10
N SER A 140 2.38 -5.30 -10.32
CA SER A 140 3.73 -5.52 -10.87
C SER A 140 3.99 -6.97 -11.31
N ALA A 141 3.33 -7.96 -10.70
CA ALA A 141 3.62 -9.38 -10.96
C ALA A 141 2.97 -9.92 -12.24
N ILE A 142 1.80 -9.40 -12.62
CA ILE A 142 1.08 -9.84 -13.83
C ILE A 142 1.86 -9.49 -15.11
N PRO A 143 2.40 -8.27 -15.30
CA PRO A 143 3.24 -7.93 -16.45
C PRO A 143 4.52 -8.77 -16.55
N SER A 144 5.03 -9.26 -15.41
CA SER A 144 6.18 -10.18 -15.37
C SER A 144 5.80 -11.64 -15.67
N PHE A 145 4.56 -11.91 -16.11
CA PHE A 145 4.02 -13.25 -16.37
C PHE A 145 4.13 -14.23 -15.19
N SER A 146 4.12 -13.71 -13.95
CA SER A 146 4.22 -14.55 -12.76
C SER A 146 2.86 -15.17 -12.41
N LEU A 147 2.82 -16.50 -12.27
CA LEU A 147 1.63 -17.23 -11.82
C LEU A 147 1.15 -16.76 -10.44
N HIS A 148 2.09 -16.34 -9.58
CA HIS A 148 1.79 -15.82 -8.25
C HIS A 148 0.83 -14.62 -8.30
N GLY A 149 1.02 -13.70 -9.27
CA GLY A 149 0.18 -12.51 -9.38
C GLY A 149 -1.26 -12.82 -9.77
N TRP A 150 -1.45 -13.82 -10.64
CA TRP A 150 -2.77 -14.30 -11.04
C TRP A 150 -3.52 -14.97 -9.89
N VAL A 151 -2.83 -15.86 -9.17
CA VAL A 151 -3.41 -16.54 -7.99
C VAL A 151 -3.74 -15.53 -6.90
N PHE A 152 -2.80 -14.61 -6.59
CA PHE A 152 -3.04 -13.53 -5.64
C PHE A 152 -4.24 -12.68 -6.03
N GLY A 153 -4.36 -12.30 -7.31
CA GLY A 153 -5.48 -11.54 -7.84
C GLY A 153 -6.83 -12.20 -7.59
N LEU A 154 -6.95 -13.49 -7.91
CA LEU A 154 -8.19 -14.26 -7.70
C LEU A 154 -8.63 -14.25 -6.23
N PHE A 155 -7.72 -14.60 -5.32
CA PHE A 155 -8.04 -14.63 -3.89
C PHE A 155 -8.27 -13.23 -3.31
N MET A 156 -7.57 -12.20 -3.81
CA MET A 156 -7.80 -10.80 -3.44
C MET A 156 -9.21 -10.34 -3.81
N PHE A 157 -9.71 -10.68 -5.01
CA PHE A 157 -11.07 -10.35 -5.43
C PHE A 157 -12.12 -11.06 -4.57
N VAL A 158 -11.95 -12.36 -4.32
CA VAL A 158 -12.86 -13.14 -3.45
C VAL A 158 -12.88 -12.58 -2.03
N GLY A 159 -11.70 -12.31 -1.46
CA GLY A 159 -11.57 -11.74 -0.11
C GLY A 159 -12.22 -10.36 0.00
N THR A 160 -12.02 -9.50 -1.00
CA THR A 160 -12.64 -8.17 -1.06
C THR A 160 -14.16 -8.26 -1.18
N TRP A 161 -14.68 -9.18 -2.00
CA TRP A 161 -16.13 -9.39 -2.11
C TRP A 161 -16.75 -9.82 -0.78
N ILE A 162 -16.16 -10.79 -0.10
CA ILE A 162 -16.62 -11.25 1.21
C ILE A 162 -16.53 -10.12 2.24
N GLY A 163 -15.41 -9.39 2.28
CA GLY A 163 -15.21 -8.25 3.19
C GLY A 163 -16.23 -7.14 2.99
N CYS A 164 -16.48 -6.75 1.73
CA CYS A 164 -17.51 -5.77 1.39
C CYS A 164 -18.91 -6.23 1.82
N LYS A 165 -19.26 -7.50 1.59
CA LYS A 165 -20.56 -8.07 2.01
C LYS A 165 -20.73 -8.06 3.53
N LEU A 166 -19.67 -8.38 4.28
CA LEU A 166 -19.67 -8.35 5.74
C LEU A 166 -19.84 -6.93 6.28
N LEU A 167 -19.10 -5.96 5.72
CA LEU A 167 -19.19 -4.56 6.12
C LEU A 167 -20.54 -3.95 5.79
N TYR A 168 -21.09 -4.26 4.60
CA TYR A 168 -22.40 -3.79 4.19
C TYR A 168 -23.51 -4.28 5.14
N LYS A 169 -23.46 -5.56 5.55
CA LYS A 169 -24.46 -6.14 6.46
C LYS A 169 -24.40 -5.61 7.89
N ASN A 170 -23.20 -5.29 8.38
CA ASN A 170 -22.97 -5.01 9.81
C ASN A 170 -22.79 -3.52 10.14
N MET A 171 -22.61 -2.65 9.13
CA MET A 171 -22.20 -1.26 9.32
C MET A 171 -23.10 -0.24 8.61
N ILE A 172 -23.85 -0.66 7.58
CA ILE A 172 -24.94 0.11 6.95
C ILE A 172 -26.26 -0.41 7.53
#